data_AF-A0A9D4WEY2-F1
#
_entry.id   AF-A0A9D4WEY2-F1
#
_cell.length_a   1.000
_cell.length_b   1.000
_cell.length_c   1.000
_cell.angle_alpha   90.00
_cell.angle_beta   90.00
_cell.angle_gamma   90.00
#
_symmetry.space_group_name_H-M   'P 1'
#
loop_
_entity.id
_entity.type
_entity.pdbx_description
1 polymer ?
#
loop_
_entity_poly.entity_id
_entity_poly.type
_entity_poly.pdbx_seq_one_letter_code
_entity_poly.pdbx_strand_id
1 'polypeptide(L)'
;MDTQFGKPFAHTLVKSGWKKRSVFLELPYWKSLYVRHFLDVMHIEKNVFESVIGTLLNIQGKSKDGLKARKDLIAMGIRTELGPLKKGKRTYLPPAAYTLSRKEKKTLCKFLSEVKVPEGYSLDIRRLVSMKDLKLKSLKTHDCHVIMEHFLPIVR
;
A
#
# COMPACT_ATOMS: atom_id res chain seq x y z
N MET A 1 7.34 20.84 -12.48
CA MET A 1 8.61 21.13 -13.20
C MET A 1 8.74 20.08 -14.29
N ASP A 2 8.87 20.48 -15.55
CA ASP A 2 9.10 19.57 -16.67
C ASP A 2 10.54 19.06 -16.61
N THR A 3 10.72 17.88 -16.03
CA THR A 3 12.04 17.25 -15.95
C THR A 3 12.24 16.42 -17.21
N GLN A 4 13.06 16.93 -18.14
CA GLN A 4 13.38 16.23 -19.38
C GLN A 4 14.50 15.22 -19.13
N PHE A 5 14.23 13.94 -19.41
CA PHE A 5 15.17 12.83 -19.19
C PHE A 5 15.76 12.33 -20.52
N GLY A 6 17.03 11.89 -20.51
CA GLY A 6 17.67 11.20 -21.64
C GLY A 6 19.05 11.76 -22.01
N LYS A 7 19.83 10.96 -22.76
CA LYS A 7 21.16 11.33 -23.29
C LYS A 7 21.23 12.70 -23.99
N PRO A 8 20.20 13.17 -24.73
CA PRO A 8 20.24 14.49 -25.39
C PRO A 8 20.36 15.66 -24.40
N PHE A 9 19.86 15.51 -23.18
CA PHE A 9 19.83 16.55 -22.15
C PHE A 9 20.96 16.40 -21.11
N ALA A 10 21.96 15.55 -21.40
CA ALA A 10 23.08 15.35 -20.48
C ALA A 10 23.92 16.62 -20.26
N HIS A 11 23.92 17.54 -21.23
CA HIS A 11 24.68 18.79 -21.18
C HIS A 11 24.08 19.86 -20.25
N THR A 12 22.77 19.79 -19.97
CA THR A 12 22.06 20.69 -19.04
C THR A 12 22.13 20.22 -17.59
N LEU A 13 22.65 19.02 -17.33
CA LEU A 13 22.83 18.50 -15.97
C LEU A 13 23.98 19.21 -15.26
N VAL A 14 23.73 19.65 -14.03
CA VAL A 14 24.73 20.33 -13.18
C VAL A 14 25.94 19.40 -12.97
N LYS A 15 27.14 19.88 -13.32
CA LYS A 15 28.40 19.11 -13.25
C LYS A 15 28.92 18.91 -11.82
N SER A 16 28.48 19.72 -10.86
CA SER A 16 28.83 19.63 -9.44
C SER A 16 27.61 19.84 -8.54
N GLY A 17 27.53 19.10 -7.42
CA GLY A 17 26.41 19.14 -6.47
C GLY A 17 25.42 17.96 -6.60
N TRP A 18 24.35 17.98 -5.81
CA TRP A 18 23.34 16.91 -5.80
C TRP A 18 22.51 16.92 -7.10
N LYS A 19 22.71 15.91 -7.94
CA LYS A 19 22.04 15.77 -9.26
C LYS A 19 20.56 15.38 -9.17
N LYS A 20 20.10 14.92 -8.01
CA LYS A 20 18.72 14.45 -7.80
C LYS A 20 18.13 15.12 -6.57
N ARG A 21 17.06 15.87 -6.77
CA ARG A 21 16.20 16.38 -5.70
C ARG A 21 15.14 15.31 -5.42
N SER A 22 15.01 14.88 -4.16
CA SER A 22 13.93 13.97 -3.78
C SER A 22 12.58 14.65 -3.95
N VAL A 23 11.57 13.94 -4.48
CA VAL A 23 10.19 14.43 -4.59
C VAL A 23 9.60 14.84 -3.24
N PHE A 24 10.12 14.26 -2.14
CA PHE A 24 9.70 14.62 -0.80
C PHE A 24 9.95 16.11 -0.48
N LEU A 25 10.94 16.75 -1.12
CA LEU A 25 11.20 18.19 -0.97
C LEU A 25 10.12 19.10 -1.59
N GLU A 26 9.17 18.53 -2.33
CA GLU A 26 8.05 19.24 -2.92
C GLU A 26 6.78 19.19 -2.05
N LEU A 27 6.76 18.32 -1.03
CA LEU A 27 5.59 18.18 -0.16
C LEU A 27 5.38 19.44 0.70
N PRO A 28 4.14 19.96 0.83
CA PRO A 28 3.88 21.21 1.56
C PRO A 28 4.38 21.22 3.01
N TYR A 29 4.31 20.07 3.69
CA TYR A 29 4.75 19.90 5.08
C TYR A 29 6.26 19.67 5.23
N TRP A 30 7.01 19.50 4.13
CA TRP A 30 8.45 19.22 4.19
C TRP A 30 9.24 20.39 4.81
N LYS A 31 8.75 21.63 4.60
CA LYS A 31 9.34 22.85 5.17
C LYS A 31 9.21 22.90 6.69
N SER A 32 8.15 22.33 7.26
CA SER A 32 7.85 22.32 8.69
C SER A 32 8.50 21.18 9.48
N LEU A 33 9.16 20.22 8.81
CA LEU A 33 9.89 19.15 9.49
C LEU A 33 11.21 19.69 10.06
N TYR A 34 11.38 19.55 11.38
CA TYR A 34 12.59 19.95 12.11
C TYR A 34 13.82 19.14 11.67
N VAL A 35 13.65 17.84 11.36
CA VAL A 35 14.70 16.98 10.82
C VAL A 35 14.22 16.33 9.52
N ARG A 36 14.71 16.84 8.39
CA ARG A 36 14.27 16.43 7.04
C ARG A 36 14.85 15.09 6.55
N HIS A 37 15.86 14.56 7.26
CA HIS A 37 16.63 13.39 6.82
C HIS A 37 16.38 12.13 7.67
N PHE A 38 15.45 12.18 8.63
CA PHE A 38 15.16 11.05 9.52
C PHE A 38 13.84 10.38 9.15
N LEU A 39 13.70 10.01 7.88
CA LEU A 39 12.59 9.15 7.44
C LEU A 39 13.02 7.70 7.59
N ASP A 40 12.35 6.99 8.50
CA ASP A 40 12.48 5.54 8.59
C ASP A 40 11.64 4.90 7.49
N VAL A 41 12.21 4.81 6.30
CA VAL A 41 11.55 4.28 5.09
C VAL A 41 10.99 2.88 5.36
N MET A 42 11.73 2.03 6.08
CA MET A 42 11.29 0.68 6.40
C MET A 42 10.00 0.65 7.23
N HIS A 43 9.90 1.49 8.27
CA HIS A 43 8.69 1.58 9.06
C HIS A 43 7.53 2.23 8.30
N ILE A 44 7.82 3.23 7.45
CA ILE A 44 6.81 3.86 6.60
C ILE A 44 6.23 2.84 5.62
N GLU A 45 7.07 2.12 4.89
CA GLU A 45 6.65 1.10 3.93
C GLU A 45 5.83 0.00 4.60
N LYS A 46 6.26 -0.46 5.79
CA LYS A 46 5.48 -1.42 6.57
C LYS A 46 4.08 -0.89 6.91
N ASN A 47 3.99 0.36 7.37
CA ASN A 47 2.70 0.97 7.71
C ASN A 47 1.78 1.10 6.48
N VAL A 48 2.34 1.51 5.34
CA VAL A 48 1.62 1.58 4.06
C VAL A 48 1.14 0.18 3.66
N PHE A 49 2.01 -0.82 3.73
CA PHE A 49 1.68 -2.20 3.40
C PHE A 49 0.54 -2.75 4.24
N GLU A 50 0.64 -2.65 5.57
CA GLU A 50 -0.38 -3.16 6.48
C GLU A 50 -1.74 -2.47 6.26
N SER A 51 -1.70 -1.17 5.93
CA SER A 51 -2.88 -0.38 5.60
C SER A 51 -3.53 -0.83 4.28
N VAL A 52 -2.73 -1.04 3.23
CA VAL A 52 -3.20 -1.52 1.92
C VAL A 52 -3.78 -2.92 2.04
N ILE A 53 -3.02 -3.88 2.58
CA ILE A 53 -3.47 -5.26 2.75
C ILE A 53 -4.67 -5.36 3.70
N GLY A 54 -4.68 -4.59 4.79
CA GLY A 54 -5.81 -4.55 5.72
C GLY A 54 -7.11 -4.10 5.04
N THR A 55 -7.00 -3.18 4.09
CA THR A 55 -8.14 -2.67 3.31
C THR A 55 -8.56 -3.66 2.21
N LEU A 56 -7.61 -4.18 1.41
CA LEU A 56 -7.88 -5.17 0.36
C LEU A 56 -8.53 -6.45 0.92
N LEU A 57 -8.01 -6.95 2.04
CA LEU A 57 -8.52 -8.14 2.71
C LEU A 57 -9.71 -7.86 3.63
N ASN A 58 -10.14 -6.60 3.77
CA ASN A 58 -11.21 -6.16 4.68
C ASN A 58 -11.07 -6.78 6.09
N ILE A 59 -9.90 -6.59 6.70
CA ILE A 59 -9.61 -7.10 8.04
C ILE A 59 -10.18 -6.13 9.07
N GLN A 60 -11.07 -6.64 9.92
CA GLN A 60 -11.67 -5.87 11.01
C GLN A 60 -10.57 -5.24 11.90
N GLY A 61 -10.66 -3.94 12.11
CA GLY A 61 -9.69 -3.16 12.91
C GLY A 61 -8.42 -2.72 12.17
N LYS A 62 -8.15 -3.24 10.95
CA LYS A 62 -6.98 -2.85 10.14
C LYS A 62 -7.34 -2.14 8.84
N SER A 63 -8.56 -2.34 8.32
CA SER A 63 -9.05 -1.62 7.14
C SER A 63 -9.09 -0.12 7.40
N LYS A 64 -8.56 0.68 6.46
CA LYS A 64 -8.73 2.14 6.45
C LYS A 64 -10.06 2.56 5.82
N ASP A 65 -10.74 1.63 5.16
CA ASP A 65 -12.09 1.82 4.68
C ASP A 65 -13.10 1.53 5.79
N GLY A 66 -13.64 2.60 6.37
CA GLY A 66 -14.58 2.55 7.47
C GLY A 66 -15.69 3.60 7.33
N LEU A 67 -16.58 3.64 8.34
CA LEU A 67 -17.77 4.48 8.29
C LEU A 67 -17.47 5.99 8.18
N LYS A 68 -16.38 6.46 8.81
CA LYS A 68 -15.92 7.86 8.67
C LYS A 68 -15.46 8.15 7.25
N ALA A 69 -14.57 7.31 6.70
CA ALA A 69 -14.08 7.44 5.34
C ALA A 69 -15.21 7.46 4.30
N ARG A 70 -16.23 6.60 4.43
CA ARG A 70 -17.40 6.62 3.52
C ARG A 70 -18.26 7.87 3.66
N LYS A 71 -18.34 8.48 4.84
CA LYS A 71 -19.02 9.77 5.03
C LYS A 71 -18.23 10.91 4.39
N ASP A 72 -16.91 10.89 4.52
CA ASP A 72 -16.03 11.88 3.90
C ASP A 72 -16.16 11.82 2.38
N LEU A 73 -16.22 10.62 1.79
CA LEU A 73 -16.49 10.43 0.36
C LEU A 73 -17.80 11.10 -0.09
N ILE A 74 -18.89 10.93 0.67
CA ILE A 74 -20.17 11.59 0.38
C ILE A 74 -20.04 13.12 0.50
N ALA A 75 -19.39 13.61 1.56
CA ALA A 75 -19.20 15.04 1.78
C ALA A 75 -18.38 15.69 0.65
N MET A 76 -17.44 14.95 0.08
CA MET A 76 -16.64 15.37 -1.08
C MET A 76 -17.36 15.17 -2.43
N GLY A 77 -18.54 14.56 -2.46
CA GLY A 77 -19.27 14.27 -3.70
C GLY A 77 -18.62 13.18 -4.57
N ILE A 78 -17.76 12.34 -4.00
CA ILE A 78 -17.00 11.30 -4.72
C ILE A 78 -17.53 9.93 -4.32
N ARG A 79 -17.81 9.06 -5.31
CA ARG A 79 -18.25 7.67 -5.09
C ARG A 79 -19.41 7.55 -4.10
N THR A 80 -20.45 8.36 -4.28
CA THR A 80 -21.62 8.42 -3.40
C THR A 80 -22.37 7.08 -3.29
N GLU A 81 -22.24 6.21 -4.30
CA GLU A 81 -22.77 4.84 -4.32
C GLU A 81 -22.17 3.93 -3.24
N LEU A 82 -20.98 4.27 -2.74
CA LEU A 82 -20.28 3.56 -1.67
C LEU A 82 -20.70 4.05 -0.27
N GLY A 83 -21.69 4.93 -0.18
CA GLY A 83 -22.20 5.44 1.08
C GLY A 83 -22.69 4.38 2.07
N PRO A 84 -22.65 4.66 3.39
CA PRO A 84 -23.19 3.74 4.38
C PRO A 84 -24.71 3.63 4.26
N LEU A 85 -25.20 2.40 4.08
CA LEU A 85 -26.62 2.09 3.99
C LEU A 85 -27.16 1.68 5.36
N LYS A 86 -28.26 2.28 5.82
CA LYS A 86 -28.97 1.81 7.02
C LYS A 86 -29.88 0.64 6.65
N LYS A 87 -29.52 -0.59 7.07
CA LYS A 87 -30.41 -1.75 7.04
C LYS A 87 -30.88 -2.04 8.47
N GLY A 88 -32.00 -1.44 8.85
CA GLY A 88 -32.56 -1.55 10.21
C GLY A 88 -31.62 -1.00 11.28
N LYS A 89 -31.27 -1.81 12.28
CA LYS A 89 -30.36 -1.43 13.38
C LYS A 89 -28.87 -1.45 12.99
N ARG A 90 -28.50 -2.00 11.82
CA ARG A 90 -27.09 -2.14 11.40
C ARG A 90 -26.78 -1.21 10.23
N THR A 91 -25.59 -0.61 10.30
CA THR A 91 -25.03 0.14 9.17
C THR A 91 -24.25 -0.83 8.30
N TYR A 92 -24.66 -0.94 7.04
CA TYR A 92 -24.01 -1.78 6.03
C TYR A 92 -23.13 -0.89 5.14
N LEU A 93 -21.87 -1.27 4.96
CA LEU A 93 -20.98 -0.64 4.00
C LEU A 93 -20.93 -1.51 2.74
N PRO A 94 -21.34 -0.99 1.58
CA PRO A 94 -21.17 -1.70 0.31
C PRO A 94 -19.70 -2.03 0.05
N PRO A 95 -19.36 -3.24 -0.41
CA PRO A 95 -18.00 -3.58 -0.79
C PRO A 95 -17.55 -2.66 -1.93
N ALA A 96 -16.37 -2.07 -1.80
CA ALA A 96 -15.77 -1.28 -2.86
C ALA A 96 -15.01 -2.17 -3.86
N ALA A 97 -14.70 -1.65 -5.04
CA ALA A 97 -13.99 -2.39 -6.09
C ALA A 97 -12.61 -2.94 -5.65
N TYR A 98 -11.96 -2.31 -4.67
CA TYR A 98 -10.69 -2.77 -4.11
C TYR A 98 -10.85 -3.85 -3.02
N THR A 99 -12.07 -4.12 -2.56
CA THR A 99 -12.30 -5.15 -1.55
C THR A 99 -12.30 -6.51 -2.22
N LEU A 100 -11.30 -7.34 -1.93
CA LEU A 100 -11.20 -8.67 -2.51
C LEU A 100 -12.36 -9.55 -2.03
N SER A 101 -13.01 -10.23 -2.96
CA SER A 101 -13.96 -11.30 -2.70
C SER A 101 -13.27 -12.49 -2.02
N ARG A 102 -14.05 -13.40 -1.44
CA ARG A 102 -13.48 -14.60 -0.80
C ARG A 102 -12.67 -15.47 -1.79
N LYS A 103 -13.05 -15.48 -3.07
CA LYS A 103 -12.32 -16.20 -4.13
C LYS A 103 -10.98 -15.54 -4.40
N GLU A 104 -10.96 -14.22 -4.62
CA GLU A 104 -9.72 -13.46 -4.87
C GLU A 104 -8.77 -13.50 -3.67
N LYS A 105 -9.29 -13.44 -2.43
CA LYS A 105 -8.47 -13.64 -1.22
C LYS A 105 -7.78 -15.01 -1.21
N LYS A 106 -8.48 -16.06 -1.61
CA LYS A 106 -7.90 -17.41 -1.74
C LYS A 106 -6.82 -17.45 -2.81
N THR A 107 -7.06 -16.84 -3.97
CA THR A 107 -6.06 -16.76 -5.05
C THR A 107 -4.79 -16.04 -4.58
N LEU A 108 -4.93 -14.87 -3.94
CA LEU A 108 -3.81 -14.11 -3.40
C LEU A 108 -3.04 -14.92 -2.34
N CYS A 109 -3.73 -15.50 -1.36
CA CYS A 109 -3.08 -16.29 -0.32
C CYS A 109 -2.40 -17.54 -0.89
N LYS A 110 -3.05 -18.23 -1.84
CA LYS A 110 -2.49 -19.39 -2.51
C LYS A 110 -1.21 -19.02 -3.25
N PHE A 111 -1.25 -17.96 -4.06
CA PHE A 111 -0.07 -17.43 -4.75
C PHE A 111 1.07 -17.17 -3.78
N LEU A 112 0.84 -16.39 -2.72
CA LEU A 112 1.87 -16.08 -1.71
C LEU A 112 2.39 -17.33 -0.98
N SER A 113 1.57 -18.38 -0.86
CA SER A 113 1.97 -19.67 -0.28
C SER A 113 2.70 -20.62 -1.25
N GLU A 114 2.72 -20.32 -2.54
CA GLU A 114 3.35 -21.14 -3.57
C GLU A 114 4.59 -20.45 -4.18
N VAL A 115 4.72 -19.14 -4.02
CA VAL A 115 5.88 -18.35 -4.46
C VAL A 115 7.15 -18.93 -3.84
N LYS A 116 8.10 -19.24 -4.72
CA LYS A 116 9.48 -19.59 -4.37
C LYS A 116 10.39 -18.47 -4.81
N VAL A 117 11.33 -18.12 -3.95
CA VAL A 117 12.35 -17.09 -4.22
C VAL A 117 13.74 -17.71 -4.05
N PRO A 118 14.78 -17.13 -4.66
CA PRO A 118 16.16 -17.54 -4.40
C PRO A 118 16.52 -17.47 -2.92
N GLU A 119 17.47 -18.30 -2.50
CA GLU A 119 18.00 -18.24 -1.14
C GLU A 119 18.57 -16.86 -0.84
N GLY A 120 18.29 -16.34 0.36
CA GLY A 120 18.70 -15.00 0.78
C GLY A 120 17.86 -13.85 0.23
N TYR A 121 16.89 -14.11 -0.67
CA TYR A 121 16.04 -13.05 -1.24
C TYR A 121 14.96 -12.58 -0.26
N SER A 122 14.21 -13.50 0.36
CA SER A 122 13.23 -13.18 1.40
C SER A 122 13.07 -14.34 2.38
N LEU A 123 12.38 -14.11 3.50
CA LEU A 123 11.91 -15.21 4.35
C LEU A 123 10.91 -16.08 3.58
N ASP A 124 10.69 -17.30 4.08
CA ASP A 124 9.67 -18.21 3.55
C ASP A 124 8.26 -17.63 3.75
N ILE A 125 7.75 -16.97 2.71
CA ILE A 125 6.46 -16.26 2.68
C ILE A 125 5.31 -17.20 3.04
N ARG A 126 5.45 -18.49 2.76
CA ARG A 126 4.45 -19.51 3.05
C ARG A 126 4.13 -19.57 4.54
N ARG A 127 5.12 -19.30 5.40
CA ARG A 127 4.95 -19.25 6.86
C ARG A 127 4.18 -18.01 7.33
N LEU A 128 4.13 -16.98 6.50
CA LEU A 128 3.49 -15.70 6.79
C LEU A 128 2.02 -15.69 6.34
N VAL A 129 1.59 -16.67 5.54
CA VAL A 129 0.23 -16.79 5.01
C VAL A 129 -0.60 -17.79 5.81
N SER A 130 -1.79 -17.39 6.25
CA SER A 130 -2.77 -18.30 6.84
C SER A 130 -3.91 -18.61 5.86
N MET A 131 -3.95 -19.84 5.33
CA MET A 131 -5.02 -20.29 4.42
C MET A 131 -6.37 -20.50 5.13
N LYS A 132 -6.37 -20.73 6.45
CA LYS A 132 -7.59 -20.84 7.26
C LYS A 132 -8.28 -19.48 7.40
N ASP A 133 -7.51 -18.46 7.73
CA ASP A 133 -8.03 -17.12 8.01
C ASP A 133 -8.03 -16.20 6.78
N LEU A 134 -7.36 -16.60 5.69
CA LEU A 134 -7.11 -15.80 4.48
C LEU A 134 -6.46 -14.44 4.81
N LYS A 135 -5.43 -14.48 5.65
CA LYS A 135 -4.73 -13.31 6.20
C LYS A 135 -3.22 -13.55 6.23
N LEU A 136 -2.48 -12.45 6.16
CA LEU A 136 -1.04 -12.43 6.42
C LEU A 136 -0.78 -12.16 7.91
N LYS A 137 0.19 -12.86 8.50
CA LYS A 137 0.58 -12.74 9.91
C LYS A 137 2.09 -12.52 10.03
N SER A 138 2.49 -11.77 11.06
CA SER A 138 3.88 -11.65 11.51
C SER A 138 4.90 -11.21 10.45
N LEU A 139 4.55 -10.20 9.64
CA LEU A 139 5.43 -9.67 8.61
C LEU A 139 6.46 -8.68 9.20
N LYS A 140 7.73 -8.85 8.82
CA LYS A 140 8.77 -7.84 9.07
C LYS A 140 8.74 -6.79 7.95
N THR A 141 9.43 -5.67 8.19
CA THR A 141 9.53 -4.56 7.24
C THR A 141 10.02 -5.02 5.87
N HIS A 142 11.06 -5.85 5.84
CA HIS A 142 11.61 -6.43 4.61
C HIS A 142 10.58 -7.30 3.86
N ASP A 143 9.81 -8.13 4.56
CA ASP A 143 8.80 -8.98 3.92
C ASP A 143 7.69 -8.13 3.30
N CYS A 144 7.25 -7.08 4.00
CA CYS A 144 6.28 -6.11 3.47
C CYS A 144 6.81 -5.43 2.19
N HIS A 145 8.08 -5.01 2.18
CA HIS A 145 8.72 -4.38 1.03
C HIS A 145 8.72 -5.31 -0.19
N VAL A 146 9.22 -6.54 -0.03
CA VAL A 146 9.27 -7.52 -1.12
C VAL A 146 7.87 -7.84 -1.64
N ILE A 147 6.88 -8.05 -0.77
CA ILE A 147 5.51 -8.36 -1.20
C ILE A 147 4.90 -7.18 -1.96
N MET A 148 5.06 -5.96 -1.47
CA MET A 148 4.49 -4.76 -2.11
C MET A 148 5.09 -4.52 -3.50
N GLU A 149 6.41 -4.55 -3.58
CA GLU A 149 7.16 -4.09 -4.76
C GLU A 149 7.19 -5.17 -5.85
N HIS A 150 7.31 -6.45 -5.45
CA HIS A 150 7.56 -7.54 -6.40
C HIS A 150 6.36 -8.47 -6.59
N PHE A 151 5.58 -8.76 -5.55
CA PHE A 151 4.54 -9.80 -5.65
C PHE A 151 3.16 -9.27 -5.97
N LEU A 152 2.72 -8.18 -5.33
CA LEU A 152 1.40 -7.59 -5.64
C LEU A 152 1.22 -7.24 -7.12
N PRO A 153 2.23 -6.73 -7.86
CA PRO A 153 2.07 -6.46 -9.30
C PRO A 153 1.96 -7.71 -10.17
N ILE A 154 2.41 -8.86 -9.69
CA ILE A 154 2.40 -10.14 -10.43
C ILE A 154 1.06 -10.86 -10.26
N VAL A 155 0.39 -10.67 -9.11
CA VAL A 155 -0.90 -11.27 -8.82
C VAL A 155 -1.95 -10.69 -9.76
N ARG A 156 -2.43 -11.52 -10.71
CA ARG A 156 -3.53 -11.23 -11.61
C ARG A 156 -4.78 -12.03 -11.22
#